data_AF-A0A0C9UR65-F1
#
_entry.id   AF-A0A0C9UR65-F1
#
_cell.length_a   1.000
_cell.length_b   1.000
_cell.length_c   1.000
_cell.angle_alpha   90.00
_cell.angle_beta   90.00
_cell.angle_gamma   90.00
#
_symmetry.space_group_name_H-M   'P 1'
#
loop_
_entity.id
_entity.type
_entity.pdbx_description
1 polymer ?
#
loop_
_entity_poly.entity_id
_entity_poly.type
_entity_poly.pdbx_seq_one_letter_code
_entity_poly.pdbx_strand_id
1 'polypeptide(L)'
;MDMDSPIPTYLSPPHGFNAISTIETAYTVVLVSLPLAAVLVPLFLLIIFLSDAPSRRTFLFYLNVAIVLLGIVQGILSTTVYSTIILRPEAPVSDLLFLTFVGVVLYTPILVDCILILRLSAVYPSSLTRPLVRIAILLPPILSTAARIACVTFVLHEWSVLSSRGATAEVASRIVWPNNPFIIADWVIQLFENAYSSALFVYRLRARKAFSSRMYREQSFATRLRAVFYIAVCNWVFPTLLSIMQLFYILHDPSLRLGGILILVNNSVSIVGVVFCTIWCATDVWKTTRQQALFTFSALYPHLSTQHTQSMDIRQSAISLSGIAPALFNQNLLASPSNPILNLNSNQELNPPNMRSMPSRSRGRGRSMSLSFTN
;
A
#
# COMPACT_ATOMS: atom_id res chain seq x y z
N MET A 1 -13.82 34.13 7.59
CA MET A 1 -12.40 34.53 7.48
C MET A 1 -12.40 35.65 6.45
N ASP A 2 -12.14 36.89 6.86
CA ASP A 2 -12.16 38.05 5.95
C ASP A 2 -11.04 37.91 4.91
N MET A 3 -11.43 37.53 3.70
CA MET A 3 -10.53 37.30 2.55
C MET A 3 -9.96 38.59 1.95
N ASP A 4 -10.33 39.76 2.48
CA ASP A 4 -9.98 41.09 1.95
C ASP A 4 -8.93 41.83 2.81
N SER A 5 -8.37 41.17 3.82
CA SER A 5 -7.27 41.77 4.60
C SER A 5 -5.98 41.84 3.78
N PRO A 6 -5.28 42.99 3.74
CA PRO A 6 -4.03 43.13 3.01
C PRO A 6 -2.97 42.18 3.59
N ILE A 7 -2.29 41.46 2.70
CA ILE A 7 -1.26 40.49 3.07
C ILE A 7 -0.16 41.22 3.87
N PRO A 8 0.16 40.80 5.10
CA PRO A 8 1.19 41.45 5.89
C PRO A 8 2.53 41.44 5.16
N THR A 9 3.07 42.63 4.92
CA THR A 9 4.38 42.84 4.29
C THR A 9 5.48 42.49 5.28
N TYR A 10 5.96 41.25 5.23
CA TYR A 10 7.16 40.85 5.95
C TYR A 10 8.38 41.47 5.27
N LEU A 11 9.22 42.16 6.04
CA LEU A 11 10.56 42.59 5.60
C LEU A 11 11.33 41.35 5.11
N SER A 12 11.66 41.33 3.82
CA SER A 12 12.47 40.26 3.25
C SER A 12 13.85 40.26 3.92
N PRO A 13 14.38 39.09 4.31
CA PRO A 13 15.73 39.01 4.86
C PRO A 13 16.75 39.52 3.81
N PRO A 14 17.93 40.00 4.25
CA PRO A 14 18.97 40.41 3.32
C PRO A 14 19.33 39.26 2.36
N HIS A 15 19.78 39.61 1.16
CA HIS A 15 20.24 38.63 0.18
C HIS A 15 21.24 37.62 0.78
N GLY A 16 21.02 36.33 0.54
CA GLY A 16 21.77 35.21 1.09
C GLY A 16 21.36 34.75 2.50
N PHE A 17 20.43 35.44 3.18
CA PHE A 17 19.97 35.07 4.51
C PHE A 17 18.62 34.37 4.49
N ASN A 18 18.48 33.35 5.33
CA ASN A 18 17.23 32.65 5.56
C ASN A 18 17.00 32.57 7.08
N ALA A 19 15.73 32.58 7.51
CA ALA A 19 15.44 32.39 8.93
C ALA A 19 15.92 31.00 9.38
N ILE A 20 16.66 30.94 10.50
CA ILE A 20 17.17 29.67 11.04
C ILE A 20 16.03 28.67 11.27
N SER A 21 14.87 29.15 11.73
CA SER A 21 13.67 28.33 11.92
C SER A 21 13.12 27.71 10.64
N THR A 22 13.24 28.39 9.49
CA THR A 22 12.84 27.87 8.17
C THR A 22 13.80 26.77 7.72
N ILE A 23 15.12 26.99 7.88
CA ILE A 23 16.14 25.97 7.57
C ILE A 23 15.96 24.74 8.46
N GLU A 24 15.80 24.94 9.77
CA GLU A 24 15.61 23.86 10.75
C GLU A 24 14.37 23.02 10.40
N THR A 25 13.26 23.66 10.03
CA THR A 25 12.04 23.00 9.59
C THR A 25 12.29 22.17 8.33
N ALA A 26 12.86 22.77 7.30
CA ALA A 26 13.12 22.11 6.03
C ALA A 26 14.08 20.92 6.19
N TYR A 27 15.16 21.12 6.95
CA TYR A 27 16.15 20.09 7.24
C TYR A 27 15.55 18.92 8.00
N THR A 28 14.74 19.18 9.03
CA THR A 28 14.05 18.15 9.81
C THR A 28 13.12 17.33 8.93
N VAL A 29 12.35 17.99 8.05
CA VAL A 29 11.46 17.27 7.14
C VAL A 29 12.24 16.37 6.19
N VAL A 30 13.36 16.84 5.61
CA VAL A 30 14.21 16.02 4.73
C VAL A 30 14.81 14.83 5.47
N LEU A 31 15.33 15.05 6.69
CA LEU A 31 15.89 13.98 7.51
C LEU A 31 14.89 12.88 7.86
N VAL A 32 13.60 13.22 7.95
CA VAL A 32 12.54 12.25 8.23
C VAL A 32 12.01 11.62 6.94
N SER A 33 11.70 12.42 5.92
CA SER A 33 11.01 11.95 4.71
C SER A 33 11.90 11.09 3.81
N LEU A 34 13.19 11.41 3.72
CA LEU A 34 14.12 10.70 2.84
C LEU A 34 14.35 9.24 3.28
N PRO A 35 14.68 8.93 4.56
CA PRO A 35 14.78 7.54 5.00
C PRO A 35 13.47 6.76 4.85
N LEU A 36 12.34 7.40 5.15
CA LEU A 36 11.02 6.77 4.99
C LEU A 36 10.74 6.39 3.54
N ALA A 37 11.09 7.25 2.58
CA ALA A 37 10.99 6.95 1.15
C ALA A 37 12.00 5.87 0.72
N ALA A 38 13.21 5.89 1.26
CA ALA A 38 14.24 4.90 0.95
C ALA A 38 13.83 3.47 1.35
N VAL A 39 13.11 3.30 2.47
CA VAL A 39 12.56 2.00 2.90
C VAL A 39 11.51 1.46 1.92
N LEU A 40 10.84 2.32 1.14
CA LEU A 40 9.87 1.88 0.15
C LEU A 40 10.53 1.22 -1.08
N VAL A 41 11.80 1.52 -1.37
CA VAL A 41 12.54 0.92 -2.48
C VAL A 41 12.73 -0.60 -2.32
N PRO A 42 13.28 -1.13 -1.21
CA PRO A 42 13.35 -2.58 -1.02
C PRO A 42 11.96 -3.21 -0.93
N LEU A 43 10.95 -2.52 -0.37
CA LEU A 43 9.58 -3.03 -0.36
C LEU A 43 8.99 -3.15 -1.77
N PHE A 44 9.24 -2.18 -2.65
CA PHE A 44 8.87 -2.25 -4.06
C PHE A 44 9.46 -3.51 -4.71
N LEU A 45 10.78 -3.72 -4.54
CA LEU A 45 11.45 -4.90 -5.06
C LEU A 45 10.84 -6.18 -4.48
N LEU A 46 10.59 -6.23 -3.18
CA LEU A 46 9.98 -7.40 -2.52
C LEU A 46 8.59 -7.73 -3.09
N ILE A 47 7.74 -6.74 -3.35
CA ILE A 47 6.43 -6.97 -3.99
C ILE A 47 6.62 -7.62 -5.37
N ILE A 48 7.55 -7.11 -6.18
CA ILE A 48 7.78 -7.64 -7.53
C ILE A 48 8.35 -9.06 -7.49
N PHE A 49 9.37 -9.30 -6.66
CA PHE A 49 10.06 -10.58 -6.59
C PHE A 49 9.25 -11.67 -5.90
N LEU A 50 8.46 -11.34 -4.87
CA LEU A 50 7.67 -12.31 -4.11
C LEU A 50 6.26 -12.52 -4.68
N SER A 51 5.83 -11.75 -5.68
CA SER A 51 4.51 -11.93 -6.27
C SER A 51 4.50 -12.96 -7.40
N ASP A 52 3.70 -14.01 -7.23
CA ASP A 52 3.44 -15.03 -8.24
C ASP A 52 2.60 -14.51 -9.42
N ALA A 53 2.66 -15.20 -10.58
CA ALA A 53 1.92 -14.87 -11.79
C ALA A 53 0.39 -14.66 -11.60
N PRO A 54 -0.35 -15.49 -10.84
CA PRO A 54 -1.78 -15.23 -10.59
C PRO A 54 -2.01 -14.02 -9.67
N SER A 55 -1.12 -13.76 -8.70
CA SER A 55 -1.21 -12.61 -7.78
C SER A 55 -1.09 -11.28 -8.54
N ARG A 56 -0.18 -11.21 -9.52
CA ARG A 56 0.04 -10.04 -10.38
C ARG A 56 -1.16 -9.65 -11.25
N ARG A 57 -2.15 -10.54 -11.40
CA ARG A 57 -3.39 -10.26 -12.16
C ARG A 57 -4.49 -9.67 -11.29
N THR A 58 -4.28 -9.55 -9.98
CA THR A 58 -5.28 -9.00 -9.07
C THR A 58 -5.20 -7.47 -9.04
N PHE A 59 -6.35 -6.80 -8.95
CA PHE A 59 -6.41 -5.34 -8.83
C PHE A 59 -5.67 -4.84 -7.57
N LEU A 60 -5.70 -5.62 -6.49
CA LEU A 60 -4.97 -5.34 -5.26
C LEU A 60 -3.45 -5.25 -5.48
N PHE A 61 -2.87 -6.07 -6.35
CA PHE A 61 -1.43 -6.00 -6.65
C PHE A 61 -1.06 -4.64 -7.26
N TYR A 62 -1.81 -4.19 -8.26
CA TYR A 62 -1.57 -2.91 -8.92
C TYR A 62 -1.70 -1.72 -7.95
N LEU A 63 -2.69 -1.75 -7.05
CA LEU A 63 -2.82 -0.70 -6.04
C LEU A 63 -1.67 -0.69 -5.04
N ASN A 64 -1.19 -1.86 -4.60
CA ASN A 64 0.00 -1.95 -3.73
C ASN A 64 1.26 -1.42 -4.44
N VAL A 65 1.42 -1.69 -5.73
CA VAL A 65 2.52 -1.14 -6.53
C VAL A 65 2.37 0.38 -6.66
N ALA A 66 1.18 0.86 -7.03
CA ALA A 66 0.89 2.28 -7.21
C ALA A 66 1.14 3.08 -5.94
N ILE A 67 0.70 2.59 -4.77
CA ILE A 67 0.88 3.31 -3.50
C ILE A 67 2.36 3.38 -3.08
N VAL A 68 3.14 2.34 -3.34
CA VAL A 68 4.58 2.35 -3.07
C VAL A 68 5.29 3.37 -3.97
N LEU A 69 4.97 3.36 -5.27
CA LEU A 69 5.50 4.36 -6.20
C LEU A 69 5.10 5.78 -5.78
N LEU A 70 3.86 5.97 -5.35
CA LEU A 70 3.38 7.27 -4.88
C LEU A 70 4.13 7.72 -3.62
N GLY A 71 4.42 6.82 -2.68
CA GLY A 71 5.25 7.12 -1.50
C GLY A 71 6.70 7.48 -1.85
N ILE A 72 7.28 6.84 -2.87
CA ILE A 72 8.61 7.20 -3.38
C ILE A 72 8.57 8.60 -4.03
N VAL A 73 7.56 8.86 -4.87
CA VAL A 73 7.33 10.18 -5.49
C VAL A 73 7.13 11.25 -4.41
N GLN A 74 6.36 10.97 -3.36
CA GLN A 74 6.17 11.85 -2.21
C GLN A 74 7.52 12.21 -1.57
N GLY A 75 8.42 11.24 -1.37
CA GLY A 75 9.76 11.46 -0.83
C GLY A 75 10.64 12.33 -1.74
N ILE A 76 10.61 12.07 -3.05
CA ILE A 76 11.37 12.85 -4.05
C ILE A 76 10.87 14.30 -4.09
N LEU A 77 9.54 14.50 -4.15
CA LEU A 77 8.92 15.82 -4.15
C LEU A 77 9.23 16.58 -2.87
N SER A 78 9.07 15.92 -1.71
CA SER A 78 9.44 16.49 -0.39
C SER A 78 10.89 16.95 -0.39
N THR A 79 11.82 16.07 -0.76
CA THR A 79 13.26 16.38 -0.79
C THR A 79 13.55 17.55 -1.73
N THR A 80 12.91 17.60 -2.90
CA THR A 80 13.11 18.67 -3.90
C THR A 80 12.60 20.02 -3.37
N VAL A 81 11.40 20.07 -2.81
CA VAL A 81 10.80 21.28 -2.23
C VAL A 81 11.68 21.81 -1.10
N TYR A 82 11.98 20.98 -0.11
CA TYR A 82 12.70 21.43 1.08
C TYR A 82 14.18 21.70 0.82
N SER A 83 14.83 20.98 -0.11
CA SER A 83 16.20 21.32 -0.53
C SER A 83 16.25 22.64 -1.30
N THR A 84 15.21 22.99 -2.05
CA THR A 84 15.13 24.30 -2.71
C THR A 84 15.03 25.42 -1.68
N ILE A 85 14.22 25.23 -0.63
CA ILE A 85 14.11 26.18 0.48
C ILE A 85 15.46 26.39 1.18
N ILE A 86 16.24 25.32 1.37
CA ILE A 86 17.56 25.40 2.03
C ILE A 86 18.61 26.03 1.12
N LEU A 87 18.73 25.56 -0.12
CA LEU A 87 19.85 25.90 -1.01
C LEU A 87 19.63 27.20 -1.80
N ARG A 88 18.38 27.63 -1.96
CA ARG A 88 18.01 28.81 -2.76
C ARG A 88 17.02 29.70 -2.01
N PRO A 89 17.46 30.35 -0.90
CA PRO A 89 16.60 31.21 -0.08
C PRO A 89 15.91 32.33 -0.87
N GLU A 90 16.54 32.81 -1.94
CA GLU A 90 16.05 33.92 -2.75
C GLU A 90 15.10 33.50 -3.87
N ALA A 91 15.04 32.22 -4.20
CA ALA A 91 14.20 31.70 -5.27
C ALA A 91 12.94 31.08 -4.66
N PRO A 92 11.73 31.60 -4.96
CA PRO A 92 10.51 30.99 -4.47
C PRO A 92 10.38 29.56 -5.02
N VAL A 93 9.88 28.65 -4.18
CA VAL A 93 9.50 27.31 -4.64
C VAL A 93 8.38 27.46 -5.68
N SER A 94 8.50 26.75 -6.80
CA SER A 94 7.45 26.75 -7.82
C SER A 94 6.11 26.32 -7.22
N ASP A 95 5.07 27.14 -7.40
CA ASP A 95 3.73 26.86 -6.89
C ASP A 95 3.18 25.54 -7.40
N LEU A 96 3.43 25.21 -8.68
CA LEU A 96 3.02 23.93 -9.26
C LEU A 96 3.70 22.74 -8.58
N LEU A 97 5.01 22.86 -8.32
CA LEU A 97 5.77 21.82 -7.63
C LEU A 97 5.23 21.61 -6.20
N PHE A 98 4.99 22.71 -5.48
CA PHE A 98 4.47 22.67 -4.13
C PHE A 98 3.05 22.11 -4.08
N LEU A 99 2.15 22.56 -4.96
CA LEU A 99 0.79 22.06 -5.05
C LEU A 99 0.74 20.57 -5.40
N THR A 100 1.62 20.13 -6.30
CA THR A 100 1.78 18.70 -6.63
C THR A 100 2.23 17.91 -5.41
N PHE A 101 3.21 18.41 -4.66
CA PHE A 101 3.67 17.79 -3.42
C PHE A 101 2.54 17.66 -2.39
N VAL A 102 1.81 18.75 -2.10
CA VAL A 102 0.69 18.75 -1.14
C VAL A 102 -0.41 17.80 -1.62
N GLY A 103 -0.76 17.84 -2.91
CA GLY A 103 -1.75 16.94 -3.49
C GLY A 103 -1.37 15.47 -3.33
N VAL A 104 -0.13 15.10 -3.66
CA VAL A 104 0.38 13.73 -3.47
C VAL A 104 0.28 13.32 -1.99
N VAL A 105 0.67 14.20 -1.06
CA VAL A 105 0.60 13.94 0.38
C VAL A 105 -0.84 13.70 0.85
N LEU A 106 -1.80 14.52 0.42
CA LEU A 106 -3.19 14.44 0.88
C LEU A 106 -3.99 13.31 0.20
N TYR A 107 -3.72 12.99 -1.06
CA TYR A 107 -4.41 11.88 -1.75
C TYR A 107 -3.81 10.50 -1.43
N THR A 108 -2.58 10.42 -0.93
CA THR A 108 -1.93 9.14 -0.57
C THR A 108 -2.77 8.31 0.41
N PRO A 109 -3.26 8.85 1.54
CA PRO A 109 -4.18 8.15 2.43
C PRO A 109 -5.41 7.57 1.74
N ILE A 110 -6.07 8.35 0.87
CA ILE A 110 -7.29 7.94 0.17
C ILE A 110 -7.05 6.66 -0.66
N LEU A 111 -5.89 6.55 -1.29
CA LEU A 111 -5.50 5.33 -2.01
C LEU A 111 -5.20 4.15 -1.08
N VAL A 112 -4.65 4.39 0.12
CA VAL A 112 -4.53 3.35 1.16
C VAL A 112 -5.91 2.84 1.56
N ASP A 113 -6.89 3.74 1.75
CA ASP A 113 -8.24 3.35 2.13
C ASP A 113 -8.93 2.52 1.04
N CYS A 114 -8.69 2.83 -0.23
CA CYS A 114 -9.14 2.00 -1.35
C CYS A 114 -8.61 0.56 -1.24
N ILE A 115 -7.34 0.38 -0.85
CA ILE A 115 -6.74 -0.94 -0.61
C ILE A 115 -7.42 -1.63 0.59
N LEU A 116 -7.67 -0.88 1.68
CA LEU A 116 -8.33 -1.41 2.87
C LEU A 116 -9.78 -1.82 2.60
N ILE A 117 -10.54 -1.05 1.83
CA ILE A 117 -11.91 -1.37 1.40
C ILE A 117 -11.93 -2.65 0.58
N LEU A 118 -11.01 -2.80 -0.38
CA LEU A 118 -10.91 -4.02 -1.18
C LEU A 118 -10.56 -5.23 -0.32
N ARG A 119 -9.65 -5.07 0.65
CA ARG A 119 -9.33 -6.14 1.61
C ARG A 119 -10.52 -6.49 2.49
N LEU A 120 -11.28 -5.49 2.95
CA LEU A 120 -12.51 -5.71 3.71
C LEU A 120 -13.53 -6.48 2.86
N SER A 121 -13.66 -6.14 1.58
CA SER A 121 -14.54 -6.84 0.65
C SER A 121 -14.15 -8.31 0.45
N ALA A 122 -12.85 -8.64 0.51
CA ALA A 122 -12.35 -10.01 0.44
C ALA A 122 -12.62 -10.80 1.73
N VAL A 123 -12.62 -10.14 2.89
CA VAL A 123 -12.96 -10.75 4.20
C VAL A 123 -14.46 -11.08 4.31
N TYR A 124 -15.31 -10.30 3.64
CA TYR A 124 -16.76 -10.47 3.58
C TYR A 124 -17.22 -10.83 2.15
N PRO A 125 -16.96 -12.07 1.68
CA PRO A 125 -17.25 -12.47 0.31
C PRO A 125 -18.75 -12.40 0.01
N SER A 126 -19.08 -12.07 -1.24
CA SER A 126 -20.44 -11.93 -1.76
C SER A 126 -21.26 -13.21 -1.68
N SER A 127 -20.61 -14.37 -1.70
CA SER A 127 -21.25 -15.68 -1.69
C SER A 127 -21.70 -16.13 -0.29
N LEU A 128 -21.09 -15.64 0.78
CA LEU A 128 -21.41 -16.05 2.16
C LEU A 128 -22.14 -14.96 2.97
N THR A 129 -22.04 -13.70 2.56
CA THR A 129 -22.58 -12.58 3.33
C THR A 129 -23.89 -12.13 2.71
N ARG A 130 -24.95 -11.99 3.52
CA ARG A 130 -26.22 -11.41 3.06
C ARG A 130 -25.97 -10.02 2.44
N PRO A 131 -26.60 -9.68 1.30
CA PRO A 131 -26.28 -8.47 0.55
C PRO A 131 -26.49 -7.19 1.38
N LEU A 132 -27.55 -7.14 2.20
CA LEU A 132 -27.82 -6.01 3.09
C LEU A 132 -26.70 -5.79 4.14
N VAL A 133 -26.20 -6.88 4.73
CA VAL A 133 -25.09 -6.80 5.71
C VAL A 133 -23.80 -6.35 5.01
N ARG A 134 -23.56 -6.82 3.79
CA ARG A 134 -22.40 -6.41 3.01
C ARG A 134 -22.46 -4.94 2.63
N ILE A 135 -23.63 -4.43 2.23
CA ILE A 135 -23.86 -3.01 1.97
C ILE A 135 -23.63 -2.21 3.25
N ALA A 136 -24.21 -2.63 4.38
CA ALA A 136 -24.01 -1.96 5.66
C ALA A 136 -22.54 -1.89 6.09
N ILE A 137 -21.73 -2.90 5.73
CA ILE A 137 -20.30 -2.95 6.04
C ILE A 137 -19.48 -2.03 5.12
N LEU A 138 -19.73 -2.06 3.81
CA LEU A 138 -18.91 -1.37 2.80
C LEU A 138 -19.36 0.06 2.50
N LEU A 139 -20.62 0.40 2.73
CA LEU A 139 -21.15 1.73 2.43
C LEU A 139 -20.48 2.84 3.27
N PRO A 140 -20.28 2.69 4.59
CA PRO A 140 -19.63 3.72 5.39
C PRO A 140 -18.22 4.12 4.89
N PRO A 141 -17.28 3.19 4.63
CA PRO A 141 -15.96 3.59 4.13
C PRO A 141 -16.00 4.14 2.70
N ILE A 142 -16.89 3.65 1.83
CA ILE A 142 -17.03 4.23 0.47
C ILE A 142 -17.50 5.69 0.54
N LEU A 143 -18.50 5.99 1.38
CA LEU A 143 -18.98 7.36 1.57
C LEU A 143 -17.92 8.24 2.22
N SER A 144 -17.21 7.71 3.21
CA SER A 144 -16.12 8.40 3.90
C SER A 144 -14.99 8.77 2.93
N THR A 145 -14.57 7.83 2.08
CA THR A 145 -13.60 8.08 1.01
C THR A 145 -14.07 9.18 0.05
N ALA A 146 -15.34 9.18 -0.36
CA ALA A 146 -15.89 10.22 -1.23
C ALA A 146 -15.90 11.61 -0.55
N ALA A 147 -16.28 11.68 0.73
CA ALA A 147 -16.25 12.90 1.52
C ALA A 147 -14.83 13.46 1.66
N ARG A 148 -13.85 12.57 1.84
CA ARG A 148 -12.43 12.95 1.94
C ARG A 148 -11.86 13.49 0.63
N ILE A 149 -12.21 12.90 -0.50
CA ILE A 149 -11.86 13.45 -1.83
C ILE A 149 -12.37 14.89 -1.95
N ALA A 150 -13.60 15.17 -1.52
CA ALA A 150 -14.14 16.52 -1.51
C ALA A 150 -13.33 17.44 -0.60
N CYS A 151 -13.06 17.04 0.65
CA CYS A 151 -12.27 17.83 1.61
C CYS A 151 -10.89 18.19 1.05
N VAL A 152 -10.13 17.20 0.55
CA VAL A 152 -8.81 17.42 -0.04
C VAL A 152 -8.89 18.35 -1.26
N THR A 153 -9.91 18.20 -2.10
CA THR A 153 -10.09 19.06 -3.28
C THR A 153 -10.35 20.52 -2.88
N PHE A 154 -11.15 20.76 -1.84
CA PHE A 154 -11.37 22.11 -1.31
C PHE A 154 -10.09 22.73 -0.74
N VAL A 155 -9.28 21.96 0.00
CA VAL A 155 -7.99 22.44 0.53
C VAL A 155 -7.03 22.83 -0.60
N LEU A 156 -6.91 21.99 -1.63
CA LEU A 156 -6.06 22.29 -2.78
C LEU A 156 -6.58 23.49 -3.59
N HIS A 157 -7.89 23.63 -3.69
CA HIS A 157 -8.52 24.77 -4.33
C HIS A 157 -8.19 26.07 -3.59
N GLU A 158 -8.34 26.13 -2.26
CA GLU A 158 -7.96 27.29 -1.44
C GLU A 158 -6.49 27.69 -1.66
N TRP A 159 -5.59 26.71 -1.67
CA TRP A 159 -4.17 26.95 -1.98
C TRP A 159 -3.98 27.54 -3.38
N SER A 160 -4.63 26.97 -4.40
CA SER A 160 -4.52 27.43 -5.78
C SER A 160 -5.04 28.86 -5.98
N VAL A 161 -6.10 29.23 -5.25
CA VAL A 161 -6.65 30.59 -5.27
C VAL A 161 -5.67 31.57 -4.65
N LEU A 162 -5.02 31.21 -3.53
CA LEU A 162 -4.00 32.08 -2.92
C LEU A 162 -2.77 32.24 -3.82
N SER A 163 -2.29 31.17 -4.44
CA SER A 163 -1.18 31.23 -5.41
C SER A 163 -1.53 32.09 -6.62
N SER A 164 -2.75 31.99 -7.16
CA SER A 164 -3.17 32.86 -8.28
C SER A 164 -3.30 34.34 -7.90
N ARG A 165 -3.45 34.65 -6.61
CA ARG A 165 -3.40 36.01 -6.04
C ARG A 165 -1.97 36.48 -5.72
N GLY A 166 -0.94 35.70 -6.08
CA GLY A 166 0.46 36.05 -5.89
C GLY A 166 1.03 35.68 -4.51
N ALA A 167 0.31 34.92 -3.68
CA ALA A 167 0.86 34.40 -2.44
C ALA A 167 1.89 33.30 -2.76
N THR A 168 3.09 33.41 -2.17
CA THR A 168 4.09 32.34 -2.27
C THR A 168 3.59 31.06 -1.59
N ALA A 169 4.08 29.89 -2.02
CA ALA A 169 3.77 28.61 -1.41
C ALA A 169 3.90 28.61 0.14
N GLU A 170 4.91 29.28 0.69
CA GLU A 170 5.09 29.40 2.13
C GLU A 170 3.96 30.22 2.79
N VAL A 171 3.64 31.38 2.23
CA VAL A 171 2.59 32.26 2.74
C VAL A 171 1.24 31.58 2.64
N ALA A 172 0.92 30.97 1.51
CA ALA A 172 -0.30 30.19 1.33
C ALA A 172 -0.39 29.06 2.37
N SER A 173 0.72 28.38 2.68
CA SER A 173 0.74 27.34 3.71
C SER A 173 0.43 27.87 5.10
N ARG A 174 0.96 29.03 5.48
CA ARG A 174 0.69 29.65 6.78
C ARG A 174 -0.75 30.14 6.91
N ILE A 175 -1.42 30.43 5.80
CA ILE A 175 -2.82 30.87 5.77
C ILE A 175 -3.78 29.68 5.78
N VAL A 176 -3.56 28.70 4.89
CA VAL A 176 -4.50 27.59 4.71
C VAL A 176 -4.38 26.56 5.82
N TRP A 177 -3.18 26.32 6.35
CA TRP A 177 -2.96 25.25 7.32
C TRP A 177 -3.68 25.42 8.66
N PRO A 178 -3.60 26.58 9.34
CA PRO A 178 -4.09 26.67 10.71
C PRO A 178 -5.61 26.55 10.78
N ASN A 179 -6.11 25.58 11.55
CA ASN A 179 -7.53 25.38 11.83
C ASN A 179 -8.43 25.24 10.58
N ASN A 180 -7.90 24.72 9.47
CA ASN A 180 -8.70 24.51 8.27
C ASN A 180 -9.78 23.45 8.53
N PRO A 181 -11.07 23.78 8.36
CA PRO A 181 -12.14 22.84 8.66
C PRO A 181 -12.11 21.62 7.76
N PHE A 182 -11.64 21.74 6.51
CA PHE A 182 -11.57 20.63 5.56
C PHE A 182 -10.40 19.68 5.87
N ILE A 183 -9.25 20.20 6.33
CA ILE A 183 -8.14 19.36 6.79
C ILE A 183 -8.55 18.59 8.05
N ILE A 184 -9.16 19.28 9.02
CA ILE A 184 -9.64 18.65 10.25
C ILE A 184 -10.70 17.59 9.92
N ALA A 185 -11.67 17.91 9.06
CA ALA A 185 -12.68 16.96 8.63
C ALA A 185 -12.06 15.74 7.94
N ASP A 186 -11.11 15.91 7.01
CA ASP A 186 -10.41 14.80 6.36
C ASP A 186 -9.77 13.86 7.38
N TRP A 187 -9.07 14.39 8.38
CA TRP A 187 -8.38 13.57 9.39
C TRP A 187 -9.33 12.92 10.39
N VAL A 188 -10.44 13.59 10.73
CA VAL A 188 -11.50 12.98 11.55
C VAL A 188 -12.14 11.81 10.81
N ILE A 189 -12.43 11.98 9.51
CA ILE A 189 -13.00 10.92 8.69
C ILE A 189 -11.98 9.77 8.55
N GLN A 190 -10.70 10.07 8.32
CA GLN A 190 -9.63 9.07 8.28
C GLN A 190 -9.54 8.27 9.59
N LEU A 191 -9.59 8.96 10.73
CA LEU A 191 -9.57 8.31 12.05
C LEU A 191 -10.79 7.40 12.22
N PHE A 192 -11.96 7.86 11.81
CA PHE A 192 -13.18 7.06 11.84
C PHE A 192 -13.05 5.80 10.97
N GLU A 193 -12.57 5.90 9.73
CA GLU A 193 -12.37 4.76 8.82
C GLU A 193 -11.42 3.70 9.41
N ASN A 194 -10.32 4.16 10.00
CA ASN A 194 -9.33 3.31 10.65
C ASN A 194 -9.90 2.61 11.90
N ALA A 195 -10.64 3.34 12.74
CA ALA A 195 -11.30 2.78 13.92
C ALA A 195 -12.41 1.80 13.55
N TYR A 196 -13.22 2.13 12.54
CA TYR A 196 -14.29 1.30 12.02
C TYR A 196 -13.76 -0.03 11.46
N SER A 197 -12.72 0.02 10.63
CA SER A 197 -12.07 -1.16 10.05
C SER A 197 -11.45 -2.06 11.13
N SER A 198 -10.79 -1.45 12.13
CA SER A 198 -10.26 -2.15 13.30
C SER A 198 -11.36 -2.89 14.08
N ALA A 199 -12.47 -2.20 14.36
CA ALA A 199 -13.58 -2.76 15.12
C ALA A 199 -14.23 -3.94 14.39
N LEU A 200 -14.48 -3.82 13.08
CA LEU A 200 -15.04 -4.90 12.26
C LEU A 200 -14.14 -6.13 12.25
N PHE A 201 -12.84 -5.93 12.16
CA PHE A 201 -11.91 -7.05 12.18
C PHE A 201 -11.87 -7.76 13.52
N VAL A 202 -11.82 -7.01 14.63
CA VAL A 202 -11.88 -7.59 15.99
C VAL A 202 -13.19 -8.34 16.19
N TYR A 203 -14.31 -7.79 15.72
CA TYR A 203 -15.61 -8.45 15.74
C TYR A 203 -15.57 -9.77 14.96
N ARG A 204 -15.02 -9.76 13.73
CA ARG A 204 -14.89 -10.98 12.91
C ARG A 204 -13.98 -12.02 13.55
N LEU A 205 -12.90 -11.58 14.20
CA LEU A 205 -11.98 -12.45 14.93
C LEU A 205 -12.66 -13.11 16.12
N ARG A 206 -13.47 -12.37 16.90
CA ARG A 206 -14.28 -12.92 18.00
C ARG A 206 -15.32 -13.92 17.49
N ALA A 207 -16.03 -13.59 16.41
CA ALA A 207 -17.01 -14.49 15.80
C ALA A 207 -16.37 -15.81 15.32
N ARG A 208 -15.14 -15.76 14.78
CA ARG A 208 -14.39 -16.98 14.42
C ARG A 208 -13.89 -17.76 15.63
N LYS A 209 -13.47 -17.11 16.72
CA LYS A 209 -13.11 -17.80 17.97
C LYS A 209 -14.30 -18.57 18.57
N ALA A 210 -15.50 -17.99 18.53
CA ALA A 210 -16.72 -18.65 18.99
C ALA A 210 -17.11 -19.88 18.14
N PHE A 211 -16.71 -19.91 16.87
CA PHE A 211 -16.96 -21.03 15.95
C PHE A 211 -15.83 -22.10 16.01
N SER A 212 -14.59 -21.67 16.24
CA SER A 212 -13.39 -22.51 16.26
C SER A 212 -13.23 -23.32 17.55
N SER A 213 -13.93 -22.97 18.64
CA SER A 213 -13.98 -23.80 19.85
C SER A 213 -14.61 -25.18 19.63
N ARG A 214 -15.31 -25.40 18.51
CA ARG A 214 -15.92 -26.69 18.12
C ARG A 214 -15.16 -27.49 17.07
N MET A 215 -14.14 -26.94 16.41
CA MET A 215 -13.53 -27.57 15.23
C MET A 215 -12.03 -27.24 15.14
N TYR A 216 -11.19 -28.29 15.16
CA TYR A 216 -9.76 -28.34 14.78
C TYR A 216 -8.66 -28.19 15.84
N ARG A 217 -8.35 -29.35 16.40
CA ARG A 217 -7.01 -29.88 16.73
C ARG A 217 -6.18 -29.98 15.42
N GLU A 218 -4.86 -29.78 15.51
CA GLU A 218 -3.79 -30.25 14.58
C GLU A 218 -3.09 -29.35 13.55
N GLN A 219 -3.35 -28.04 13.41
CA GLN A 219 -2.31 -27.14 12.84
C GLN A 219 -2.45 -25.71 13.37
N SER A 220 -1.36 -25.25 14.01
CA SER A 220 -1.29 -24.18 15.02
C SER A 220 -2.23 -22.99 14.78
N PHE A 221 -3.39 -23.02 15.45
CA PHE A 221 -4.28 -21.87 15.63
C PHE A 221 -3.52 -20.62 16.06
N ALA A 222 -2.49 -20.78 16.90
CA ALA A 222 -1.63 -19.69 17.35
C ALA A 222 -0.86 -19.03 16.20
N THR A 223 -0.37 -19.80 15.22
CA THR A 223 0.35 -19.25 14.05
C THR A 223 -0.59 -18.42 13.16
N ARG A 224 -1.80 -18.92 12.90
CA ARG A 224 -2.82 -18.18 12.13
C ARG A 224 -3.29 -16.92 12.86
N LEU A 225 -3.52 -17.03 14.17
CA LEU A 225 -3.91 -15.89 15.01
C LEU A 225 -2.82 -14.82 15.05
N ARG A 226 -1.55 -15.23 15.13
CA ARG A 226 -0.39 -14.33 15.10
C ARG A 226 -0.28 -13.59 13.76
N ALA A 227 -0.46 -14.26 12.62
CA ALA A 227 -0.47 -13.61 11.32
C ALA A 227 -1.60 -12.57 11.19
N VAL A 228 -2.82 -12.96 11.58
CA VAL A 228 -4.01 -12.08 11.60
C VAL A 228 -3.80 -10.88 12.53
N PHE A 229 -3.15 -11.08 13.68
CA PHE A 229 -2.80 -10.00 14.61
C PHE A 229 -1.81 -9.01 13.99
N TYR A 230 -0.71 -9.48 13.39
CA TYR A 230 0.25 -8.59 12.74
C TYR A 230 -0.38 -7.80 11.59
N ILE A 231 -1.23 -8.43 10.79
CA ILE A 231 -1.98 -7.77 9.72
C ILE A 231 -2.82 -6.61 10.28
N ALA A 232 -3.50 -6.83 11.40
CA ALA A 232 -4.35 -5.81 12.03
C ALA A 232 -3.54 -4.65 12.63
N VAL A 233 -2.44 -4.98 13.32
CA VAL A 233 -1.58 -3.98 13.94
C VAL A 233 -0.92 -3.10 12.88
N CYS A 234 -0.41 -3.69 11.80
CA CYS A 234 0.26 -2.97 10.72
C CYS A 234 -0.72 -2.12 9.88
N ASN A 235 -1.92 -2.62 9.59
CA ASN A 235 -2.86 -1.89 8.74
C ASN A 235 -3.67 -0.83 9.48
N TRP A 236 -3.90 -0.98 10.79
CA TRP A 236 -4.85 -0.11 11.48
C TRP A 236 -4.35 0.48 12.79
N VAL A 237 -3.70 -0.28 13.68
CA VAL A 237 -3.33 0.25 15.01
C VAL A 237 -2.32 1.38 14.88
N PHE A 238 -1.24 1.19 14.13
CA PHE A 238 -0.23 2.24 13.96
C PHE A 238 -0.78 3.47 13.22
N PRO A 239 -1.44 3.35 12.06
CA PRO A 239 -2.07 4.50 11.41
C PRO A 239 -3.10 5.21 12.30
N THR A 240 -3.91 4.48 13.07
CA THR A 240 -4.90 5.08 13.99
C THR A 240 -4.21 5.93 15.06
N LEU A 241 -3.15 5.42 15.71
CA LEU A 241 -2.43 6.17 16.73
C LEU A 241 -1.79 7.43 16.15
N LEU A 242 -1.21 7.34 14.96
CA LEU A 242 -0.63 8.48 14.26
C LEU A 242 -1.70 9.50 13.84
N SER A 243 -2.86 9.06 13.35
CA SER A 243 -4.00 9.94 13.05
C SER A 243 -4.56 10.63 14.30
N ILE A 244 -4.60 9.95 15.45
CA ILE A 244 -4.96 10.57 16.74
C ILE A 244 -3.95 11.67 17.11
N MET A 245 -2.65 11.37 16.99
CA MET A 245 -1.60 12.36 17.26
C MET A 245 -1.72 13.57 16.32
N GLN A 246 -1.93 13.35 15.02
CA GLN A 246 -2.15 14.43 14.04
C GLN A 246 -3.33 15.32 14.44
N LEU A 247 -4.47 14.71 14.77
CA LEU A 247 -5.66 15.44 15.16
C LEU A 247 -5.47 16.21 16.46
N PHE A 248 -4.78 15.61 17.44
CA PHE A 248 -4.44 16.28 18.69
C PHE A 248 -3.59 17.54 18.44
N TYR A 249 -2.55 17.43 17.63
CA TYR A 249 -1.66 18.56 17.35
C TYR A 249 -2.36 19.68 16.57
N ILE A 250 -3.08 19.40 15.50
CA ILE A 250 -3.74 20.47 14.71
C ILE A 250 -4.77 21.24 15.53
N LEU A 251 -5.41 20.60 16.52
CA LEU A 251 -6.41 21.24 17.38
C LEU A 251 -5.82 22.03 18.56
N HIS A 252 -4.60 21.69 19.02
CA HIS A 252 -3.98 22.35 20.17
C HIS A 252 -2.89 23.36 19.78
N ASP A 253 -2.04 22.99 18.83
CA ASP A 253 -0.95 23.82 18.33
C ASP A 253 -0.76 23.53 16.83
N PRO A 254 -1.41 24.31 15.94
CA PRO A 254 -1.41 24.08 14.50
C PRO A 254 -0.07 24.45 13.84
N SER A 255 1.04 23.99 14.41
CA SER A 255 2.36 24.16 13.85
C SER A 255 2.50 23.36 12.55
N LEU A 256 2.76 24.07 11.45
CA LEU A 256 2.97 23.49 10.12
C LEU A 256 4.12 22.46 10.13
N ARG A 257 5.17 22.74 10.90
CA ARG A 257 6.35 21.87 11.02
C ARG A 257 5.97 20.49 11.56
N LEU A 258 5.38 20.44 12.76
CA LEU A 258 5.17 19.17 13.44
C LEU A 258 4.03 18.39 12.78
N GLY A 259 2.94 19.06 12.42
CA GLY A 259 1.85 18.38 11.72
C GLY A 259 2.27 17.91 10.32
N GLY A 260 3.09 18.67 9.58
CA GLY A 260 3.66 18.22 8.30
C GLY A 260 4.52 16.96 8.45
N ILE A 261 5.38 16.89 9.48
CA ILE A 261 6.17 15.69 9.78
C ILE A 261 5.27 14.51 10.11
N LEU A 262 4.27 14.71 10.98
CA LEU A 262 3.34 13.66 11.38
C LEU A 262 2.54 13.13 10.19
N ILE A 263 2.15 13.96 9.22
CA ILE A 263 1.51 13.52 7.98
C ILE A 263 2.41 12.63 7.16
N LEU A 264 3.66 13.05 6.93
CA LEU A 264 4.61 12.25 6.15
C LEU A 264 4.86 10.89 6.82
N VAL A 265 5.05 10.87 8.14
CA VAL A 265 5.22 9.63 8.91
C VAL A 265 3.98 8.74 8.84
N ASN A 266 2.78 9.29 9.04
CA ASN A 266 1.54 8.52 8.98
C ASN A 266 1.32 7.91 7.59
N ASN A 267 1.56 8.69 6.53
CA ASN A 267 1.49 8.20 5.16
C ASN A 267 2.47 7.03 4.97
N SER A 268 3.75 7.22 5.30
CA SER A 268 4.76 6.16 5.13
C SER A 268 4.44 4.90 5.93
N VAL A 269 4.01 5.03 7.19
CA VAL A 269 3.62 3.90 8.04
C VAL A 269 2.40 3.19 7.47
N SER A 270 1.42 3.93 6.96
CA SER A 270 0.24 3.37 6.30
C SER A 270 0.63 2.56 5.07
N ILE A 271 1.46 3.11 4.18
CA ILE A 271 1.97 2.42 2.97
C ILE A 271 2.73 1.14 3.35
N VAL A 272 3.67 1.23 4.29
CA VAL A 272 4.43 0.07 4.76
C VAL A 272 3.49 -0.98 5.35
N GLY A 273 2.50 -0.56 6.13
CA GLY A 273 1.50 -1.42 6.75
C GLY A 273 0.73 -2.25 5.72
N VAL A 274 0.12 -1.59 4.73
CA VAL A 274 -0.61 -2.31 3.67
C VAL A 274 0.33 -3.23 2.89
N VAL A 275 1.48 -2.75 2.44
CA VAL A 275 2.40 -3.56 1.63
C VAL A 275 2.94 -4.78 2.37
N PHE A 276 3.40 -4.59 3.60
CA PHE A 276 3.95 -5.66 4.43
C PHE A 276 2.91 -6.76 4.65
N CYS A 277 1.66 -6.39 4.92
CA CYS A 277 0.57 -7.34 5.01
C CYS A 277 0.35 -8.13 3.70
N THR A 278 0.48 -7.49 2.53
CA THR A 278 0.36 -8.19 1.23
C THR A 278 1.46 -9.23 1.07
N ILE A 279 2.71 -8.85 1.34
CA ILE A 279 3.88 -9.72 1.23
C ILE A 279 3.77 -10.91 2.20
N TRP A 280 3.32 -10.64 3.43
CA TRP A 280 3.12 -11.68 4.43
C TRP A 280 2.09 -12.72 3.97
N CYS A 281 0.93 -12.26 3.50
CA CYS A 281 -0.12 -13.14 2.97
C CYS A 281 0.37 -13.99 1.78
N ALA A 282 1.14 -13.41 0.86
CA ALA A 282 1.72 -14.14 -0.26
C ALA A 282 2.69 -15.24 0.21
N THR A 283 3.53 -14.92 1.20
CA THR A 283 4.51 -15.86 1.75
C THR A 283 3.85 -17.06 2.44
N ASP A 284 2.76 -16.83 3.19
CA ASP A 284 2.05 -17.92 3.89
C ASP A 284 1.33 -18.87 2.90
N VAL A 285 0.77 -18.33 1.81
CA VAL A 285 0.20 -19.15 0.73
C VAL A 285 1.29 -19.99 0.08
N TRP A 286 2.45 -19.39 -0.23
CA TRP A 286 3.57 -20.10 -0.85
C TRP A 286 4.08 -21.27 0.01
N LYS A 287 4.23 -21.05 1.33
CA LYS A 287 4.61 -22.12 2.27
C LYS A 287 3.61 -23.27 2.27
N THR A 288 2.32 -22.96 2.26
CA THR A 288 1.24 -23.97 2.28
C THR A 288 1.21 -24.79 0.98
N THR A 289 1.29 -24.13 -0.17
CA THR A 289 1.32 -24.80 -1.49
C THR A 289 2.55 -25.69 -1.63
N ARG A 290 3.72 -25.23 -1.17
CA ARG A 290 4.97 -26.00 -1.23
C ARG A 290 4.92 -27.24 -0.33
N GLN A 291 4.34 -27.12 0.87
CA GLN A 291 4.13 -28.27 1.75
C GLN A 291 3.17 -29.29 1.12
N GLN A 292 2.06 -28.85 0.54
CA GLN A 292 1.13 -29.74 -0.17
C GLN A 292 1.78 -30.44 -1.38
N ALA A 293 2.58 -29.72 -2.17
CA ALA A 293 3.30 -30.32 -3.30
C ALA A 293 4.30 -31.39 -2.85
N LEU A 294 5.01 -31.17 -1.73
CA LEU A 294 5.92 -32.15 -1.14
C LEU A 294 5.18 -33.38 -0.61
N PHE A 295 4.02 -33.21 0.02
CA PHE A 295 3.18 -34.34 0.46
C PHE A 295 2.64 -35.15 -0.73
N THR A 296 2.13 -34.50 -1.77
CA THR A 296 1.65 -35.17 -2.99
C THR A 296 2.79 -35.91 -3.68
N PHE A 297 3.98 -35.32 -3.77
CA PHE A 297 5.16 -35.97 -4.35
C PHE A 297 5.57 -37.21 -3.54
N SER A 298 5.60 -37.11 -2.20
CA SER A 298 5.88 -38.25 -1.32
C SER A 298 4.80 -39.35 -1.39
N ALA A 299 3.56 -38.99 -1.68
CA ALA A 299 2.45 -39.93 -1.82
C ALA A 299 2.42 -40.62 -3.19
N LEU A 300 2.81 -39.92 -4.27
CA LEU A 300 2.87 -40.49 -5.62
C LEU A 300 4.10 -41.39 -5.82
N TYR A 301 5.21 -41.11 -5.13
CA TYR A 301 6.46 -41.86 -5.26
C TYR A 301 7.01 -42.33 -3.90
N PRO A 302 6.30 -43.23 -3.20
CA PRO A 302 6.70 -43.69 -1.86
C PRO A 302 8.03 -44.47 -1.83
N HIS A 303 8.51 -44.93 -2.99
CA HIS A 303 9.75 -45.70 -3.16
C HIS A 303 10.98 -44.81 -3.44
N LEU A 304 10.79 -43.52 -3.76
CA LEU A 304 11.87 -42.53 -3.89
C LEU A 304 12.06 -41.69 -2.62
N SER A 305 11.07 -41.65 -1.72
CA SER A 305 11.16 -40.89 -0.46
C SER A 305 12.09 -41.53 0.58
N THR A 306 12.31 -42.84 0.50
CA THR A 306 13.22 -43.60 1.40
C THR A 306 14.70 -43.33 1.13
N GLN A 307 15.09 -42.95 -0.09
CA GLN A 307 16.48 -42.53 -0.36
C GLN A 307 16.73 -41.05 -0.03
N HIS A 308 15.70 -40.20 -0.02
CA HIS A 308 15.87 -38.77 0.23
C HIS A 308 15.90 -38.40 1.72
N THR A 309 15.32 -39.23 2.60
CA THR A 309 15.35 -39.01 4.06
C THR A 309 16.75 -39.24 4.64
N GLN A 310 17.52 -40.21 4.14
CA GLN A 310 18.92 -40.40 4.56
C GLN A 310 19.87 -39.27 4.12
N SER A 311 19.60 -38.58 3.01
CA SER A 311 20.47 -37.48 2.54
C SER A 311 20.13 -36.11 3.14
N MET A 312 18.91 -35.92 3.66
CA MET A 312 18.56 -34.71 4.41
C MET A 312 19.04 -34.74 5.86
N ASP A 313 19.11 -35.90 6.52
CA ASP A 313 19.72 -36.00 7.85
C ASP A 313 21.21 -35.61 7.81
N ILE A 314 21.95 -36.04 6.79
CA ILE A 314 23.37 -35.67 6.61
C ILE A 314 23.55 -34.17 6.35
N ARG A 315 22.61 -33.51 5.66
CA ARG A 315 22.67 -32.06 5.42
C ARG A 315 22.17 -31.21 6.59
N GLN A 316 21.21 -31.68 7.39
CA GLN A 316 20.78 -30.95 8.60
C GLN A 316 21.82 -31.04 9.72
N SER A 317 22.58 -32.13 9.84
CA SER A 317 23.74 -32.19 10.75
C SER A 317 24.92 -31.33 10.29
N ALA A 318 25.02 -30.97 9.02
CA ALA A 318 26.06 -30.05 8.52
C ALA A 318 25.68 -28.57 8.71
N ILE A 319 24.38 -28.24 8.79
CA ILE A 319 23.89 -26.86 8.97
C ILE A 319 23.77 -26.49 10.45
N SER A 320 23.69 -27.46 11.37
CA SER A 320 23.71 -27.18 12.82
C SER A 320 25.10 -26.82 13.38
N LEU A 321 26.18 -26.95 12.59
CA LEU A 321 27.56 -26.65 12.99
C LEU A 321 28.11 -25.31 12.46
N SER A 322 27.35 -24.52 11.69
CA SER A 322 27.79 -23.22 11.15
C SER A 322 27.04 -22.00 11.69
N GLY A 323 26.33 -22.16 12.81
CA GLY A 323 25.56 -21.11 13.47
C GLY A 323 26.34 -20.21 14.42
N ILE A 324 27.42 -19.57 13.97
CA ILE A 324 27.98 -18.33 14.59
C ILE A 324 28.50 -17.43 13.45
N ALA A 325 27.90 -16.25 13.31
CA ALA A 325 28.11 -15.23 12.25
C ALA A 325 29.47 -14.49 12.35
N PRO A 326 29.75 -13.37 11.61
CA PRO A 326 29.45 -12.92 10.24
C PRO A 326 30.70 -12.36 9.47
N ALA A 327 30.49 -11.94 8.21
CA ALA A 327 31.27 -10.96 7.43
C ALA A 327 32.72 -11.31 6.97
N LEU A 328 32.95 -11.32 5.64
CA LEU A 328 33.94 -10.50 4.91
C LEU A 328 34.28 -11.08 3.52
N PHE A 329 34.16 -10.21 2.51
CA PHE A 329 35.11 -9.95 1.41
C PHE A 329 35.47 -10.98 0.30
N ASN A 330 35.72 -10.36 -0.86
CA ASN A 330 36.46 -10.75 -2.08
C ASN A 330 35.70 -11.56 -3.16
N GLN A 331 35.39 -11.02 -4.36
CA GLN A 331 36.24 -10.46 -5.45
C GLN A 331 37.28 -11.45 -6.03
N ASN A 332 37.23 -11.55 -7.38
CA ASN A 332 38.10 -12.26 -8.33
C ASN A 332 37.83 -13.76 -8.55
N LEU A 333 37.34 -14.16 -9.74
CA LEU A 333 38.20 -14.36 -10.92
C LEU A 333 37.38 -14.75 -12.18
N LEU A 334 37.73 -14.09 -13.27
CA LEU A 334 37.47 -14.45 -14.66
C LEU A 334 38.14 -15.79 -15.02
N ALA A 335 37.47 -16.63 -15.83
CA ALA A 335 38.07 -17.36 -16.96
C ALA A 335 37.02 -18.20 -17.70
N SER A 336 36.62 -17.72 -18.87
CA SER A 336 36.33 -18.54 -20.07
C SER A 336 37.70 -19.01 -20.63
N PRO A 337 37.88 -20.16 -21.35
CA PRO A 337 37.29 -20.34 -22.69
C PRO A 337 36.98 -21.79 -23.16
N SER A 338 36.38 -21.84 -24.37
CA SER A 338 36.49 -22.85 -25.45
C SER A 338 35.63 -24.14 -25.46
N ASN A 339 34.51 -24.06 -26.21
CA ASN A 339 34.00 -24.89 -27.33
C ASN A 339 34.91 -26.04 -27.88
N PRO A 340 34.42 -27.05 -28.68
CA PRO A 340 33.32 -26.96 -29.67
C PRO A 340 32.44 -28.21 -30.00
N ILE A 341 31.35 -27.94 -30.75
CA ILE A 341 30.76 -28.67 -31.91
C ILE A 341 30.29 -30.14 -31.75
N LEU A 342 28.97 -30.36 -31.94
CA LEU A 342 28.48 -31.27 -32.99
C LEU A 342 27.06 -30.88 -33.43
N ASN A 343 26.98 -30.60 -34.72
CA ASN A 343 25.84 -30.23 -35.54
C ASN A 343 25.36 -31.52 -36.24
N LEU A 344 24.06 -31.80 -36.29
CA LEU A 344 23.48 -32.66 -37.34
C LEU A 344 21.97 -32.41 -37.47
N ASN A 345 21.65 -31.80 -38.60
CA ASN A 345 20.38 -31.76 -39.31
C ASN A 345 19.59 -33.08 -39.25
N SER A 346 18.27 -33.00 -39.26
CA SER A 346 17.49 -33.50 -40.40
C SER A 346 16.03 -33.04 -40.36
N ASN A 347 15.59 -32.60 -41.53
CA ASN A 347 14.23 -32.26 -41.90
C ASN A 347 13.30 -33.46 -41.74
N GLN A 348 12.06 -33.24 -41.29
CA GLN A 348 10.94 -33.99 -41.86
C GLN A 348 9.66 -33.15 -41.91
N GLU A 349 9.18 -33.06 -43.13
CA GLU A 349 8.07 -32.31 -43.69
C GLU A 349 6.77 -33.14 -43.61
N LEU A 350 5.64 -32.47 -43.90
CA LEU A 350 4.37 -33.00 -44.39
C LEU A 350 3.33 -33.59 -43.41
N ASN A 351 2.30 -32.75 -43.17
CA ASN A 351 0.92 -32.86 -43.68
C ASN A 351 -0.22 -32.82 -42.62
N PRO A 352 -1.22 -31.92 -42.77
CA PRO A 352 -2.45 -31.91 -41.99
C PRO A 352 -3.60 -32.64 -42.71
N PRO A 353 -4.63 -33.13 -41.99
CA PRO A 353 -5.89 -33.46 -42.63
C PRO A 353 -7.07 -32.64 -42.10
N ASN A 354 -7.64 -31.90 -43.04
CA ASN A 354 -9.04 -31.87 -43.45
C ASN A 354 -10.20 -31.64 -42.46
N MET A 355 -10.96 -30.61 -42.86
CA MET A 355 -12.34 -30.28 -42.54
C MET A 355 -13.31 -31.47 -42.66
N ARG A 356 -14.30 -31.52 -41.76
CA ARG A 356 -15.61 -32.14 -42.04
C ARG A 356 -16.75 -31.32 -41.42
N SER A 357 -17.52 -30.72 -42.31
CA SER A 357 -18.95 -30.38 -42.32
C SER A 357 -19.80 -30.50 -41.04
N MET A 358 -20.56 -29.43 -40.80
CA MET A 358 -21.83 -29.34 -40.05
C MET A 358 -22.85 -30.44 -40.41
N PRO A 359 -23.87 -30.63 -39.54
CA PRO A 359 -25.18 -30.13 -39.95
C PRO A 359 -25.94 -29.34 -38.87
N SER A 360 -26.81 -28.48 -39.38
CA SER A 360 -27.81 -27.65 -38.73
C SER A 360 -28.87 -28.46 -37.98
N ARG A 361 -29.39 -27.87 -36.88
CA ARG A 361 -30.78 -28.14 -36.47
C ARG A 361 -31.40 -26.91 -35.79
N SER A 362 -32.42 -26.40 -36.46
CA SER A 362 -33.37 -25.39 -36.00
C SER A 362 -34.56 -26.04 -35.26
N ARG A 363 -35.11 -25.29 -34.29
CA ARG A 363 -36.47 -25.29 -33.68
C ARG A 363 -36.28 -24.81 -32.23
N GLY A 364 -36.88 -23.74 -31.73
CA GLY A 364 -38.15 -23.09 -32.07
C GLY A 364 -39.08 -23.21 -30.85
N ARG A 365 -39.67 -22.07 -30.42
CA ARG A 365 -40.58 -21.77 -29.28
C ARG A 365 -39.85 -21.06 -28.13
N GLY A 366 -40.14 -19.82 -27.76
CA GLY A 366 -41.36 -19.03 -27.93
C GLY A 366 -42.20 -19.12 -26.65
N ARG A 367 -42.06 -18.13 -25.76
CA ARG A 367 -43.16 -17.69 -24.88
C ARG A 367 -42.86 -16.31 -24.28
N SER A 368 -43.60 -15.35 -24.83
CA SER A 368 -43.99 -14.09 -24.19
C SER A 368 -44.83 -14.38 -22.95
N MET A 369 -44.61 -13.59 -21.88
CA MET A 369 -45.64 -13.30 -20.89
C MET A 369 -45.48 -11.83 -20.48
N SER A 370 -46.28 -10.98 -21.13
CA SER A 370 -46.79 -9.74 -20.56
C SER A 370 -47.96 -10.05 -19.63
N LEU A 371 -48.08 -9.33 -18.52
CA LEU A 371 -49.26 -9.03 -17.68
C LEU A 371 -48.69 -8.46 -16.37
N SER A 372 -49.26 -7.50 -15.65
CA SER A 372 -50.14 -6.35 -15.90
C SER A 372 -50.15 -5.59 -14.57
N PHE A 373 -50.40 -4.28 -14.63
CA PHE A 373 -50.70 -3.42 -13.48
C PHE A 373 -51.89 -3.91 -12.62
N THR A 374 -51.84 -3.59 -11.32
CA THR A 374 -52.92 -3.28 -10.33
C THR A 374 -52.26 -3.45 -8.94
N ASN A 375 -52.28 -2.53 -7.96
CA ASN A 375 -52.89 -1.23 -7.72
C ASN A 375 -51.86 -0.35 -6.99
#